data_AF-S2ETE9-F1
#
_entry.id   AF-S2ETE9-F1
#
_cell.length_a   1.000
_cell.length_b   1.000
_cell.length_c   1.000
_cell.angle_alpha   90.00
_cell.angle_beta   90.00
_cell.angle_gamma   90.00
#
_symmetry.space_group_name_H-M   'P 1'
#
loop_
_entity.id
_entity.type
_entity.pdbx_description
1 polymer ?
#
loop_
_entity_poly.entity_id
_entity_poly.type
_entity_poly.pdbx_seq_one_letter_code
_entity_poly.pdbx_strand_id
1 'polypeptide(L)'
;MNAFTNRLTPAQERRLCALDAWYQALDDIALRKESPDAYHEELLRQSDEMDRLRIVSWQEWRDLRIKADLAFLRAVAGEDYHRVGQVSDGDVAVDDQG
;
A
#
# COMPACT_ATOMS: atom_id res chain seq x y z
N MET A 1 27.43 20.96 -9.53
CA MET A 1 26.49 19.82 -9.62
C MET A 1 26.89 18.84 -8.52
N ASN A 2 26.03 18.59 -7.51
CA ASN A 2 26.06 17.55 -6.44
C ASN A 2 25.47 18.09 -5.11
N ALA A 3 24.20 18.51 -5.11
CA ALA A 3 23.58 19.16 -3.94
C ALA A 3 22.56 18.30 -3.16
N PHE A 4 22.39 17.02 -3.51
CA PHE A 4 21.29 16.20 -2.93
C PHE A 4 21.70 14.84 -2.37
N THR A 5 22.98 14.48 -2.34
CA THR A 5 23.41 13.10 -2.03
C THR A 5 23.53 12.77 -0.54
N ASN A 6 22.97 13.56 0.39
CA ASN A 6 23.03 13.22 1.82
C ASN A 6 21.95 13.90 2.70
N ARG A 7 20.69 13.97 2.24
CA ARG A 7 19.59 14.56 3.03
C ARG A 7 18.51 13.58 3.48
N LEU A 8 18.62 12.32 3.10
CA LEU A 8 17.72 11.29 3.59
C LEU A 8 18.30 10.79 4.91
N THR A 9 17.54 10.95 5.97
CA THR A 9 17.85 10.26 7.24
C THR A 9 17.74 8.75 7.01
N PRO A 10 18.44 7.91 7.78
CA PRO A 10 18.35 6.44 7.66
C PRO A 10 16.92 5.89 7.88
N ALA A 11 16.01 6.69 8.44
CA ALA A 11 14.58 6.37 8.49
C ALA A 11 13.88 6.61 7.15
N GLN A 12 14.22 7.69 6.43
CA GLN A 12 13.68 7.99 5.10
C GLN A 12 14.23 7.04 4.03
N GLU A 13 15.50 6.65 4.11
CA GLU A 13 16.08 5.65 3.19
C GLU A 13 15.38 4.30 3.35
N ARG A 14 15.16 3.87 4.61
CA ARG A 14 14.38 2.65 4.89
C ARG A 14 12.96 2.74 4.38
N ARG A 15 12.32 3.91 4.51
CA ARG A 15 10.99 4.15 3.95
C ARG A 15 10.96 4.03 2.44
N LEU A 16 11.90 4.68 1.75
CA LEU A 16 12.00 4.60 0.30
C LEU A 16 12.25 3.18 -0.16
N CYS A 17 13.18 2.45 0.48
CA CYS A 17 13.48 1.07 0.15
C CYS A 17 12.27 0.14 0.35
N ALA A 18 11.53 0.30 1.46
CA ALA A 18 10.32 -0.50 1.71
C ALA A 18 9.21 -0.20 0.70
N LEU A 19 8.97 1.08 0.39
CA LEU A 19 7.99 1.46 -0.63
C LEU A 19 8.39 0.98 -2.02
N ASP A 20 9.67 1.09 -2.38
CA ASP A 20 10.20 0.62 -3.67
C ASP A 20 10.02 -0.89 -3.84
N ALA A 21 10.37 -1.67 -2.82
CA ALA A 21 10.14 -3.12 -2.81
C ALA A 21 8.66 -3.49 -2.99
N TRP A 22 7.76 -2.72 -2.37
CA TRP A 22 6.32 -2.94 -2.47
C TRP A 22 5.77 -2.57 -3.84
N TYR A 23 6.22 -1.46 -4.43
CA TYR A 23 5.85 -1.10 -5.79
C TYR A 23 6.41 -2.08 -6.81
N GLN A 24 7.61 -2.62 -6.58
CA GLN A 24 8.19 -3.65 -7.43
C GLN A 24 7.38 -4.95 -7.35
N ALA A 25 6.94 -5.36 -6.16
CA ALA A 25 6.02 -6.48 -5.98
C ALA A 25 4.67 -6.20 -6.67
N LEU A 26 4.16 -4.97 -6.62
CA LEU A 26 2.91 -4.59 -7.29
C LEU A 26 3.02 -4.68 -8.82
N ASP A 27 4.15 -4.25 -9.40
CA ASP A 27 4.43 -4.28 -10.83
C ASP A 27 4.80 -5.68 -11.34
N ASP A 28 5.01 -6.65 -10.45
CA ASP A 28 5.30 -8.04 -10.81
C ASP A 28 4.06 -8.76 -11.37
N ILE A 29 3.76 -8.42 -12.63
CA ILE A 29 2.70 -9.00 -13.45
C ILE A 29 3.04 -10.47 -13.81
N ALA A 30 4.30 -10.87 -13.70
CA ALA A 30 4.72 -12.26 -13.92
C ALA A 30 4.23 -13.16 -12.78
N LEU A 31 4.45 -12.78 -11.52
CA LEU A 31 3.93 -13.49 -10.34
C LEU A 31 2.40 -13.60 -10.37
N ARG A 32 1.74 -12.53 -10.80
CA ARG A 32 0.28 -12.44 -10.93
C ARG A 32 -0.31 -13.55 -11.83
N LYS A 33 0.39 -13.93 -12.91
CA LYS A 33 -0.04 -14.97 -13.85
C LYS A 33 0.23 -16.38 -13.34
N GLU A 34 1.27 -16.53 -12.52
CA GLU A 34 1.75 -17.82 -12.04
C GLU A 34 1.07 -18.22 -10.72
N SER A 35 0.81 -17.27 -9.81
CA SER A 35 0.19 -17.51 -8.51
C SER A 35 -0.43 -16.23 -7.92
N PRO A 36 -1.74 -15.97 -8.16
CA PRO A 36 -2.42 -14.76 -7.66
C PRO A 36 -2.52 -14.69 -6.13
N ASP A 37 -2.54 -15.85 -5.45
CA ASP A 37 -2.60 -15.96 -3.98
C ASP A 37 -1.30 -15.49 -3.32
N ALA A 38 -0.16 -16.03 -3.76
CA ALA A 38 1.17 -15.64 -3.28
C ALA A 38 1.46 -14.15 -3.52
N TYR A 39 1.02 -13.60 -4.65
CA TYR A 39 1.12 -12.17 -4.95
C TYR A 39 0.34 -11.30 -3.94
N HIS A 40 -0.86 -11.73 -3.55
CA HIS A 40 -1.67 -10.99 -2.57
C HIS A 40 -1.07 -11.07 -1.16
N GLU A 41 -0.60 -12.25 -0.75
CA GLU A 41 0.03 -12.45 0.56
C GLU A 41 1.31 -11.62 0.72
N GLU A 42 2.15 -11.54 -0.33
CA GLU A 42 3.39 -10.76 -0.31
C GLU A 42 3.13 -9.25 -0.16
N LEU A 43 2.14 -8.71 -0.88
CA LEU A 43 1.74 -7.30 -0.75
C LEU A 43 1.21 -6.99 0.65
N LEU A 44 0.45 -7.91 1.25
CA LEU A 44 -0.03 -7.77 2.63
C LEU A 44 1.13 -7.81 3.63
N ARG A 45 2.05 -8.77 3.47
CA ARG A 45 3.22 -8.95 4.33
C ARG A 45 4.09 -7.69 4.35
N GLN A 46 4.39 -7.14 3.18
CA GLN A 46 5.20 -5.91 3.08
C GLN A 46 4.47 -4.69 3.67
N SER A 47 3.16 -4.60 3.49
CA SER A 47 2.35 -3.52 4.10
C SER A 47 2.32 -3.62 5.63
N ASP A 48 2.20 -4.83 6.18
CA ASP A 48 2.24 -5.10 7.63
C ASP A 48 3.61 -4.78 8.22
N GLU A 49 4.69 -5.16 7.54
CA GLU A 49 6.05 -4.84 7.96
C GLU A 49 6.30 -3.32 7.97
N MET A 50 5.75 -2.57 7.02
CA MET A 50 5.84 -1.11 7.01
C MET A 50 5.05 -0.44 8.15
N ASP A 51 3.87 -0.95 8.49
CA ASP A 51 3.10 -0.47 9.65
C ASP A 51 3.83 -0.77 10.96
N ARG A 52 4.33 -2.00 11.11
CA ARG A 52 5.08 -2.45 12.29
C ARG A 52 6.33 -1.61 12.55
N LEU A 53 7.02 -1.22 11.48
CA LEU A 53 8.21 -0.36 11.56
C LEU A 53 7.86 1.13 11.67
N ARG A 54 6.55 1.49 11.69
CA ARG A 54 6.03 2.86 11.69
C ARG A 54 6.63 3.71 10.56
N ILE A 55 6.92 3.05 9.44
CA ILE A 55 7.49 3.64 8.23
C ILE A 55 6.42 4.45 7.48
N VAL A 56 5.20 3.92 7.46
CA VAL A 56 4.02 4.51 6.83
C VAL A 56 3.02 4.92 7.89
N SER A 57 2.26 5.99 7.62
CA SER A 57 1.13 6.35 8.46
C SER A 57 -0.05 5.39 8.23
N TRP A 58 -0.98 5.29 9.18
CA TRP A 58 -2.19 4.46 9.02
C TRP A 58 -2.96 4.76 7.71
N GLN A 59 -3.04 6.03 7.32
CA GLN A 59 -3.63 6.44 6.04
C GLN A 59 -2.86 5.93 4.82
N GLU A 60 -1.53 5.93 4.88
CA GLU A 60 -0.67 5.43 3.79
C GLU A 60 -0.75 3.90 3.68
N TRP A 61 -0.76 3.20 4.82
CA TRP A 61 -1.00 1.75 4.84
C TRP A 61 -2.35 1.38 4.21
N ARG A 62 -3.40 2.16 4.52
CA ARG A 62 -4.73 1.97 3.92
C ARG A 62 -4.69 2.21 2.40
N ASP A 63 -4.01 3.25 1.94
CA ASP A 63 -3.87 3.56 0.51
C ASP A 63 -3.08 2.48 -0.24
N LEU A 64 -1.97 1.98 0.34
CA LEU A 64 -1.19 0.86 -0.19
C LEU A 64 -2.07 -0.38 -0.34
N ARG A 65 -2.85 -0.72 0.70
CA ARG A 65 -3.74 -1.88 0.66
C ARG A 65 -4.86 -1.75 -0.37
N ILE A 66 -5.42 -0.56 -0.56
CA ILE A 66 -6.38 -0.28 -1.64
C ILE A 66 -5.73 -0.44 -3.02
N LYS A 67 -4.49 0.04 -3.20
CA LYS A 67 -3.75 -0.12 -4.47
C LYS A 67 -3.44 -1.59 -4.77
N ALA A 68 -3.02 -2.36 -3.76
CA ALA A 68 -2.82 -3.81 -3.90
C ALA A 68 -4.11 -4.53 -4.30
N ASP A 69 -5.23 -4.20 -3.66
CA ASP A 69 -6.54 -4.78 -3.97
C ASP A 69 -7.01 -4.41 -5.38
N LEU A 70 -6.87 -3.13 -5.77
CA LEU A 70 -7.21 -2.66 -7.11
C LEU A 70 -6.33 -3.28 -8.19
N ALA A 71 -5.03 -3.45 -7.92
CA ALA A 71 -4.15 -4.19 -8.79
C ALA A 71 -4.64 -5.63 -8.91
N PHE A 72 -4.81 -6.36 -7.80
CA PHE A 72 -5.31 -7.73 -7.81
C PHE A 72 -6.64 -7.88 -8.56
N LEU A 73 -7.59 -6.98 -8.35
CA LEU A 73 -8.84 -6.95 -9.11
C LEU A 73 -8.59 -6.76 -10.61
N ARG A 74 -7.71 -5.85 -11.01
CA ARG A 74 -7.29 -5.69 -12.42
C ARG A 74 -6.59 -6.94 -12.96
N ALA A 75 -5.95 -7.74 -12.11
CA ALA A 75 -5.35 -9.03 -12.47
C ALA A 75 -6.39 -10.06 -12.84
N VAL A 76 -7.31 -10.27 -11.92
CA VAL A 76 -8.27 -11.37 -11.94
C VAL A 76 -9.40 -11.05 -12.90
N ALA A 77 -9.77 -9.78 -13.01
CA ALA A 77 -10.85 -9.34 -13.88
C ALA A 77 -10.49 -9.26 -15.37
N GLY A 78 -9.21 -9.24 -15.74
CA GLY A 78 -8.81 -9.11 -17.14
C GLY A 78 -9.30 -7.84 -17.86
N GLU A 79 -9.46 -6.72 -17.13
CA GLU A 79 -10.17 -5.49 -17.52
C GLU A 79 -11.70 -5.64 -17.61
N ASP A 80 -12.41 -5.45 -16.48
CA ASP A 80 -13.56 -4.55 -16.28
C ASP A 80 -14.17 -4.83 -14.89
N TYR A 81 -13.85 -4.04 -13.87
CA TYR A 81 -14.75 -3.90 -12.72
C TYR A 81 -15.05 -2.43 -12.53
N HIS A 82 -16.02 -1.96 -13.31
CA HIS A 82 -16.74 -0.75 -13.01
C HIS A 82 -17.51 -0.85 -11.69
N ARG A 83 -17.51 0.30 -10.98
CA ARG A 83 -18.42 0.75 -9.91
C ARG A 83 -17.85 0.60 -8.50
N VAL A 84 -17.13 1.63 -8.02
CA VAL A 84 -17.66 2.83 -7.31
C VAL A 84 -18.08 2.50 -5.88
N GLY A 85 -17.48 3.24 -4.96
CA GLY A 85 -17.60 3.04 -3.52
C GLY A 85 -18.96 3.38 -2.93
N GLN A 86 -19.16 2.89 -1.71
CA GLN A 86 -20.00 3.50 -0.70
C GLN A 86 -19.72 2.81 0.64
N VAL A 87 -18.96 3.48 1.51
CA VAL A 87 -19.39 3.80 2.89
C VAL A 87 -18.49 4.91 3.41
N SER A 88 -18.91 6.14 3.13
CA SER A 88 -18.83 7.17 4.15
C SER A 88 -19.83 6.78 5.23
N ASP A 89 -19.34 6.32 6.38
CA ASP A 89 -20.09 6.45 7.61
C ASP A 89 -19.19 7.22 8.56
N GLY A 90 -19.46 8.53 8.61
CA GLY A 90 -18.96 9.37 9.66
C GLY A 90 -19.79 9.07 10.90
N ASP A 91 -19.20 8.39 11.86
CA ASP A 91 -19.65 8.46 13.25
C ASP A 91 -18.53 9.09 14.07
N VAL A 92 -18.61 10.41 14.16
CA VAL A 92 -17.87 11.21 15.13
C VAL A 92 -18.82 11.43 16.31
N ALA A 93 -18.83 10.49 17.26
CA ALA A 93 -19.39 10.75 18.58
C ALA A 93 -18.23 11.17 19.50
N VAL A 94 -17.85 12.45 19.41
CA VAL A 94 -17.24 13.14 20.55
C VAL A 94 -18.36 13.45 21.53
N ASP A 95 -18.55 12.59 22.52
CA ASP A 95 -19.27 12.96 23.73
C ASP A 95 -18.33 13.81 24.60
N ASP A 96 -18.34 15.11 24.35
CA ASP A 96 -17.89 16.17 25.25
C ASP A 96 -19.14 16.90 25.79
N GLN A 97 -19.47 16.62 27.05
CA GLN A 97 -20.39 17.40 27.88
C GLN A 97 -20.01 17.06 29.33
N GLY A 98 -19.50 17.97 30.15
CA GLY A 98 -20.00 19.32 30.44
C GLY A 98 -20.46 19.29 31.90
#